data_AF-A0A7L4PXN3-F1
#
_entry.id   AF-A0A7L4PXN3-F1
#
_cell.length_a   1.000
_cell.length_b   1.000
_cell.length_c   1.000
_cell.angle_alpha   90.00
_cell.angle_beta   90.00
_cell.angle_gamma   90.00
#
_symmetry.space_group_name_H-M   'P 1'
#
loop_
_entity.id
_entity.type
_entity.pdbx_description
1 polymer ?
#
loop_
_entity_poly.entity_id
_entity_poly.type
_entity_poly.pdbx_seq_one_letter_code
_entity_poly.pdbx_strand_id
1 'polypeptide(L)'
;MTEVLMYRESICDVKWGTFVLIGLLALIFGIVIMFFPGITTAVLVMLFGVLVIVLAFLALVTALIGSGETGRPTLLLLGAILGFIVGIGAILAPQFFAAILAIIIAVVLFVIGIMNIIIALSEKAFPHRWLLFIMGLLSVIFAILIMVYPLIGAIVLFGFLLGIYFVIYGILSIIAGFALRSIKNEYCKA
;
A
#
# COMPACT_ATOMS: atom_id res chain seq x y z
N MET A 1 -10.53 -0.60 -40.31
CA MET A 1 -11.72 -1.47 -40.17
C MET A 1 -11.45 -2.64 -39.22
N THR A 2 -10.28 -3.30 -39.31
CA THR A 2 -9.86 -4.40 -38.42
C THR A 2 -9.66 -4.01 -36.94
N GLU A 3 -9.12 -2.82 -36.64
CA GLU A 3 -8.98 -2.38 -35.23
C GLU A 3 -10.32 -2.15 -34.53
N VAL A 4 -11.32 -1.65 -35.27
CA VAL A 4 -12.66 -1.38 -34.73
C VAL A 4 -13.40 -2.69 -34.41
N LEU A 5 -13.19 -3.73 -35.22
CA LEU A 5 -13.78 -5.05 -34.99
C LEU A 5 -13.12 -5.76 -33.79
N MET A 6 -11.80 -5.69 -33.65
CA MET A 6 -11.12 -6.24 -32.47
C MET A 6 -11.49 -5.50 -31.17
N TYR A 7 -11.66 -4.18 -31.21
CA TYR A 7 -12.09 -3.41 -30.05
C TYR A 7 -13.51 -3.82 -29.57
N ARG A 8 -14.44 -4.08 -30.51
CA ARG A 8 -15.82 -4.50 -30.21
C ARG A 8 -15.89 -5.86 -29.53
N GLU A 9 -15.11 -6.84 -29.99
CA GLU A 9 -15.06 -8.18 -29.36
C GLU A 9 -14.58 -8.12 -27.91
N SER A 10 -13.56 -7.31 -27.63
CA SER A 10 -13.01 -7.16 -26.27
C SER A 10 -14.03 -6.62 -25.26
N ILE A 11 -14.87 -5.65 -25.67
CA ILE A 11 -15.88 -5.02 -24.81
C ILE A 11 -17.04 -5.96 -24.49
N CYS A 12 -17.45 -6.81 -25.45
CA CYS A 12 -18.56 -7.73 -25.25
C CYS A 12 -18.20 -8.89 -24.31
N ASP A 13 -16.93 -9.28 -24.20
CA ASP A 13 -16.46 -10.33 -23.28
C ASP A 13 -16.21 -9.82 -21.85
N VAL A 14 -16.24 -8.50 -21.62
CA VAL A 14 -16.06 -7.94 -20.27
C VAL A 14 -17.21 -8.36 -19.36
N LYS A 15 -16.88 -9.09 -18.30
CA LYS A 15 -17.78 -9.49 -17.21
C LYS A 15 -17.97 -8.32 -16.24
N TRP A 16 -18.84 -7.38 -16.60
CA TRP A 16 -19.20 -6.21 -15.76
C TRP A 16 -19.62 -6.60 -14.33
N GLY A 17 -20.26 -7.76 -14.17
CA GLY A 17 -20.65 -8.28 -12.84
C GLY A 17 -19.46 -8.55 -11.91
N THR A 18 -18.29 -8.90 -12.46
CA THR A 18 -17.07 -9.11 -11.66
C THR A 18 -16.59 -7.82 -11.00
N PHE A 19 -16.67 -6.68 -11.70
CA PHE A 19 -16.29 -5.38 -11.14
C PHE A 19 -17.23 -4.96 -10.00
N VAL A 20 -18.54 -5.11 -10.20
CA VAL A 20 -19.53 -4.81 -9.14
C VAL A 20 -19.33 -5.72 -7.93
N LEU A 21 -19.08 -7.01 -8.14
CA LEU A 21 -18.83 -7.97 -7.05
C LEU A 21 -17.55 -7.62 -6.29
N ILE A 22 -16.45 -7.35 -6.99
CA ILE A 22 -15.18 -6.92 -6.39
C ILE A 22 -15.38 -5.63 -5.61
N GLY A 23 -16.10 -4.66 -6.17
CA GLY A 23 -16.38 -3.39 -5.51
C GLY A 23 -17.19 -3.56 -4.24
N LEU A 24 -18.22 -4.43 -4.26
CA LEU A 24 -19.02 -4.74 -3.08
C LEU A 24 -18.20 -5.44 -1.99
N LEU A 25 -17.38 -6.43 -2.37
CA LEU A 25 -16.48 -7.12 -1.44
C LEU A 25 -15.47 -6.15 -0.83
N ALA A 26 -14.85 -5.28 -1.64
CA ALA A 26 -13.89 -4.28 -1.18
C ALA A 26 -14.53 -3.29 -0.20
N LEU A 27 -15.77 -2.86 -0.47
CA LEU A 27 -16.50 -1.94 0.40
C LEU A 27 -16.82 -2.59 1.75
N ILE A 28 -17.28 -3.85 1.76
CA ILE A 28 -17.51 -4.60 3.01
C ILE A 28 -16.21 -4.77 3.78
N PHE A 29 -15.12 -5.16 3.11
CA PHE A 29 -13.81 -5.29 3.74
C PHE A 29 -13.32 -3.98 4.33
N GLY A 30 -13.45 -2.86 3.60
CA GLY A 30 -13.06 -1.54 4.08
C GLY A 30 -13.81 -1.13 5.35
N ILE A 31 -15.12 -1.38 5.40
CA ILE A 31 -15.94 -1.12 6.59
C ILE A 31 -15.50 -1.99 7.77
N VAL A 32 -15.31 -3.30 7.55
CA VAL A 32 -14.86 -4.22 8.62
C VAL A 32 -13.50 -3.79 9.19
N ILE A 33 -12.57 -3.38 8.33
CA ILE A 33 -11.25 -2.88 8.74
C ILE A 33 -11.38 -1.65 9.64
N MET A 34 -12.29 -0.72 9.34
CA MET A 34 -12.53 0.47 10.16
C MET A 34 -13.09 0.14 11.55
N PHE A 35 -13.90 -0.92 11.67
CA PHE A 35 -14.43 -1.36 12.97
C PHE A 35 -13.39 -2.14 13.80
N PHE A 36 -12.45 -2.82 13.15
CA PHE A 36 -11.41 -3.61 13.81
C PHE A 36 -9.99 -3.18 13.41
N PRO A 37 -9.61 -1.91 13.66
CA PRO A 37 -8.34 -1.38 13.17
C PRO A 37 -7.15 -2.03 13.90
N GLY A 38 -7.28 -2.36 15.20
CA GLY A 38 -6.23 -3.03 15.96
C GLY A 38 -5.90 -4.44 15.48
N ILE A 39 -6.92 -5.22 15.09
CA ILE A 39 -6.73 -6.56 14.53
C ILE A 39 -6.12 -6.46 13.13
N THR A 40 -6.62 -5.53 12.31
CA THR A 40 -6.11 -5.31 10.95
C THR A 40 -4.61 -4.97 10.99
N THR A 41 -4.21 -4.05 11.86
CA THR A 41 -2.79 -3.70 12.05
C THR A 41 -1.97 -4.92 12.41
N ALA A 42 -2.42 -5.75 13.36
CA ALA A 42 -1.69 -6.96 13.75
C ALA A 42 -1.54 -7.94 12.58
N VAL A 43 -2.60 -8.18 11.81
CA VAL A 43 -2.57 -9.08 10.64
C VAL A 43 -1.59 -8.56 9.57
N LEU A 44 -1.61 -7.25 9.27
CA LEU A 44 -0.68 -6.68 8.29
C LEU A 44 0.77 -6.83 8.73
N VAL A 45 1.06 -6.63 10.02
CA VAL A 45 2.41 -6.80 10.57
C VAL A 45 2.85 -8.26 10.51
N MET A 46 1.96 -9.20 10.80
CA MET A 46 2.25 -10.63 10.65
C MET A 46 2.54 -10.99 9.19
N LEU A 47 1.72 -10.52 8.25
CA LEU A 47 1.94 -10.73 6.82
C LEU A 47 3.28 -10.13 6.36
N PHE A 48 3.60 -8.93 6.82
CA PHE A 48 4.92 -8.33 6.59
C PHE A 48 6.04 -9.19 7.18
N GLY A 49 5.88 -9.71 8.39
CA GLY A 49 6.82 -10.64 9.01
C GLY A 49 7.06 -11.90 8.18
N VAL A 50 6.00 -12.52 7.67
CA VAL A 50 6.08 -13.68 6.77
C VAL A 50 6.83 -13.32 5.48
N LEU A 51 6.53 -12.16 4.87
CA LEU A 51 7.24 -11.70 3.68
C LEU A 51 8.73 -11.52 3.95
N VAL A 52 9.10 -10.91 5.08
CA VAL A 52 10.51 -10.73 5.47
C VAL A 52 11.21 -12.08 5.67
N ILE A 53 10.53 -13.08 6.25
CA ILE A 53 11.07 -14.44 6.38
C ILE A 53 11.33 -15.06 5.00
N VAL A 54 10.39 -14.95 4.06
CA VAL A 54 10.55 -15.48 2.70
C VAL A 54 11.72 -14.79 1.99
N LEU A 55 11.83 -13.47 2.11
CA LEU A 55 12.95 -12.70 1.55
C LEU A 55 14.30 -13.08 2.19
N ALA A 56 14.32 -13.29 3.51
CA ALA A 56 15.51 -13.74 4.23
C ALA A 56 15.94 -15.15 3.79
N PHE A 57 14.98 -16.04 3.56
CA PHE A 57 15.25 -17.37 3.02
C PHE A 57 15.82 -17.31 1.60
N LEU A 58 15.25 -16.48 0.72
CA LEU A 58 15.79 -16.26 -0.62
C LEU A 58 17.21 -15.68 -0.56
N ALA A 59 17.45 -14.70 0.30
CA ALA A 59 18.78 -14.12 0.52
C ALA A 59 19.79 -15.21 0.97
N LEU A 60 19.39 -16.09 1.88
CA LEU A 60 20.20 -17.23 2.31
C LEU A 60 20.55 -18.17 1.14
N VAL A 61 19.55 -18.56 0.33
CA VAL A 61 19.77 -19.41 -0.84
C VAL A 61 20.70 -18.76 -1.85
N THR A 62 20.52 -17.45 -2.13
CA THR A 62 21.41 -16.71 -3.04
C THR A 62 22.84 -16.60 -2.51
N ALA A 63 23.03 -16.47 -1.19
CA ALA A 63 24.35 -16.43 -0.58
C ALA A 63 25.10 -17.78 -0.68
N LEU A 64 24.36 -18.90 -0.65
CA LEU A 64 24.93 -20.24 -0.79
C LEU A 64 25.27 -20.60 -2.25
N ILE A 65 24.44 -20.15 -3.20
CA ILE A 65 24.62 -20.44 -4.64
C ILE A 65 25.59 -19.45 -5.30
N GLY A 66 25.55 -18.16 -4.92
CA GLY A 66 26.30 -17.05 -5.53
C GLY A 66 27.75 -16.91 -5.05
N SER A 67 28.48 -18.02 -4.93
CA SER A 67 29.89 -18.03 -4.48
C SER A 67 30.92 -17.70 -5.58
N GLY A 68 30.49 -17.18 -6.73
CA GLY A 68 31.34 -16.81 -7.86
C GLY A 68 31.24 -15.35 -8.27
N GLU A 69 32.38 -14.65 -8.20
CA GLU A 69 32.75 -13.46 -8.98
C GLU A 69 32.40 -12.03 -8.51
N THR A 70 31.38 -11.73 -7.71
CA THR A 70 31.21 -10.33 -7.20
C THR A 70 30.56 -10.22 -5.81
N GLY A 71 31.40 -10.01 -4.79
CA GLY A 71 31.11 -9.08 -3.70
C GLY A 71 30.14 -9.50 -2.57
N ARG A 72 30.71 -10.02 -1.48
CA ARG A 72 30.22 -10.00 -0.07
C ARG A 72 29.05 -10.93 0.32
N PRO A 73 29.22 -12.26 0.21
CA PRO A 73 28.26 -13.25 0.76
C PRO A 73 28.01 -13.07 2.27
N THR A 74 28.96 -12.48 3.01
CA THR A 74 28.83 -12.16 4.45
C THR A 74 27.74 -11.14 4.75
N LEU A 75 27.51 -10.15 3.88
CA LEU A 75 26.42 -9.18 4.05
C LEU A 75 25.04 -9.80 3.80
N LEU A 76 24.94 -10.67 2.79
CA LEU A 76 23.70 -11.41 2.49
C LEU A 76 23.35 -12.39 3.61
N LEU A 77 24.35 -13.11 4.15
CA LEU A 77 24.17 -14.00 5.30
C LEU A 77 23.70 -13.23 6.54
N LEU A 78 24.33 -12.08 6.84
CA LEU A 78 23.90 -11.23 7.96
C LEU A 78 22.48 -10.71 7.75
N GLY A 79 22.16 -10.26 6.54
CA GLY A 79 20.81 -9.81 6.17
C GLY A 79 19.76 -10.91 6.30
N ALA A 80 20.08 -12.15 5.91
CA ALA A 80 19.21 -13.29 6.08
C ALA A 80 18.94 -13.58 7.56
N ILE A 81 19.98 -13.63 8.41
CA ILE A 81 19.82 -13.88 9.85
C ILE A 81 18.98 -12.78 10.50
N LEU A 82 19.30 -11.51 10.23
CA LEU A 82 18.54 -10.38 10.76
C LEU A 82 17.09 -10.40 10.27
N GLY A 83 16.86 -10.69 8.99
CA GLY A 83 15.52 -10.83 8.42
C GLY A 83 14.70 -11.92 9.10
N PHE A 84 15.29 -13.10 9.38
CA PHE A 84 14.62 -14.14 10.15
C PHE A 84 14.25 -13.69 11.56
N ILE A 85 15.16 -13.02 12.28
CA ILE A 85 14.90 -12.53 13.64
C ILE A 85 13.76 -11.49 13.64
N VAL A 86 13.83 -10.53 12.71
CA VAL A 86 12.80 -9.49 12.54
C VAL A 86 11.46 -10.10 12.17
N GLY A 87 11.44 -11.03 11.22
CA GLY A 87 10.21 -11.65 10.75
C GLY A 87 9.54 -12.53 11.80
N ILE A 88 10.31 -13.34 12.55
CA ILE A 88 9.79 -14.12 13.68
C ILE A 88 9.30 -13.18 14.78
N GLY A 89 10.06 -12.13 15.09
CA GLY A 89 9.65 -11.12 16.06
C GLY A 89 8.33 -10.44 15.70
N ALA A 90 8.11 -10.14 14.42
CA ALA A 90 6.87 -9.53 13.94
C ALA A 90 5.64 -10.45 14.12
N ILE A 91 5.83 -11.77 14.06
CA ILE A 91 4.76 -12.75 14.27
C ILE A 91 4.46 -12.91 15.78
N LEU A 92 5.50 -12.98 16.61
CA LEU A 92 5.35 -13.19 18.06
C LEU A 92 4.86 -11.95 18.80
N ALA A 93 5.30 -10.76 18.38
CA ALA A 93 4.99 -9.49 19.02
C ALA A 93 4.50 -8.45 17.99
N PRO A 94 3.34 -8.67 17.36
CA PRO A 94 2.84 -7.83 16.28
C PRO A 94 2.61 -6.38 16.73
N GLN A 95 2.21 -6.15 17.98
CA GLN A 95 1.99 -4.79 18.52
C GLN A 95 3.28 -3.97 18.57
N PHE A 96 4.40 -4.61 18.93
CA PHE A 96 5.69 -3.95 19.03
C PHE A 96 6.26 -3.65 17.64
N PHE A 97 6.18 -4.62 16.73
CA PHE A 97 6.61 -4.41 15.34
C PHE A 97 5.71 -3.45 14.56
N ALA A 98 4.42 -3.36 14.90
CA ALA A 98 3.52 -2.33 14.38
C ALA A 98 4.06 -0.92 14.68
N ALA A 99 4.48 -0.69 15.92
CA ALA A 99 5.04 0.59 16.35
C ALA A 99 6.35 0.91 15.62
N ILE A 100 7.24 -0.08 15.46
CA ILE A 100 8.50 0.09 14.71
C ILE A 100 8.22 0.47 13.26
N LEU A 101 7.33 -0.27 12.58
CA LEU A 101 6.96 0.01 11.19
C LEU A 101 6.31 1.39 11.05
N ALA A 102 5.45 1.78 11.99
CA ALA A 102 4.86 3.11 12.01
C ALA A 102 5.92 4.22 12.15
N ILE A 103 6.95 4.03 12.99
CA ILE A 103 8.06 4.98 13.12
C ILE A 103 8.86 5.07 11.82
N ILE A 104 9.16 3.94 11.18
CA ILE A 104 9.87 3.93 9.89
C ILE A 104 9.08 4.75 8.85
N ILE A 105 7.77 4.51 8.75
CA ILE A 105 6.89 5.26 7.85
C ILE A 105 6.84 6.74 8.24
N ALA A 106 6.79 7.06 9.53
CA ALA A 106 6.78 8.43 10.01
C ALA A 106 8.05 9.19 9.63
N VAL A 107 9.22 8.57 9.72
CA VAL A 107 10.48 9.17 9.27
C VAL A 107 10.43 9.49 7.77
N VAL A 108 9.92 8.55 6.96
CA VAL A 108 9.76 8.77 5.51
C VAL A 108 8.75 9.90 5.24
N LEU A 109 7.61 9.92 5.93
CA LEU A 109 6.61 11.00 5.82
C LEU A 109 7.17 12.35 6.25
N PHE A 110 8.04 12.38 7.25
CA PHE A 110 8.72 13.60 7.68
C PHE A 110 9.64 14.14 6.59
N VAL A 111 10.47 13.28 6.00
CA VAL A 111 11.37 13.66 4.90
C VAL A 111 10.59 14.15 3.68
N ILE A 112 9.56 13.40 3.26
CA ILE A 112 8.67 13.80 2.15
C ILE A 112 7.98 15.14 2.46
N GLY A 113 7.51 15.31 3.70
CA GLY A 113 6.85 16.54 4.14
C GLY A 113 7.77 17.75 4.04
N ILE A 114 9.01 17.63 4.52
CA ILE A 114 10.03 18.67 4.41
C ILE A 114 10.35 18.97 2.94
N MET A 115 10.56 17.94 2.11
CA MET A 115 10.84 18.14 0.68
C MET A 115 9.69 18.89 -0.01
N ASN A 116 8.43 18.53 0.27
CA ASN A 116 7.27 19.22 -0.28
C ASN A 116 7.19 20.68 0.15
N ILE A 117 7.54 21.00 1.40
CA ILE A 117 7.61 22.40 1.89
C ILE A 117 8.72 23.17 1.15
N ILE A 118 9.91 22.57 0.99
CA ILE A 118 11.03 23.20 0.29
C ILE A 118 10.67 23.48 -1.17
N ILE A 119 10.12 22.50 -1.89
CA ILE A 119 9.69 22.64 -3.28
C ILE A 119 8.62 23.73 -3.39
N ALA A 120 7.62 23.71 -2.49
CA ALA A 120 6.59 24.73 -2.46
C ALA A 120 7.18 26.13 -2.21
N LEU A 121 8.30 26.27 -1.50
CA LEU A 121 8.94 27.57 -1.28
C LEU A 121 9.85 28.02 -2.43
N SER A 122 10.57 27.08 -3.04
CA SER A 122 11.56 27.33 -4.10
C SER A 122 10.89 27.75 -5.41
N GLU A 123 9.77 27.11 -5.75
CA GLU A 123 9.31 27.07 -7.12
C GLU A 123 8.01 27.87 -7.30
N LYS A 124 8.17 29.16 -7.57
CA LYS A 124 7.05 30.12 -7.67
C LYS A 124 6.14 29.91 -8.88
N ALA A 125 6.54 29.10 -9.85
CA ALA A 125 5.84 28.87 -11.11
C ALA A 125 4.84 27.70 -11.08
N PHE A 126 4.75 26.94 -9.99
CA PHE A 126 3.81 25.83 -9.91
C PHE A 126 2.35 26.33 -9.70
N PRO A 127 1.40 25.91 -10.56
CA PRO A 127 0.00 26.17 -10.31
C PRO A 127 -0.42 25.43 -9.02
N HIS A 128 -1.11 26.12 -8.11
CA HIS A 128 -1.59 25.57 -6.83
C HIS A 128 -0.50 25.28 -5.77
N ARG A 129 0.57 26.10 -5.70
CA ARG A 129 1.61 26.07 -4.66
C ARG A 129 1.11 25.88 -3.22
N TRP A 130 -0.02 26.48 -2.89
CA TRP A 130 -0.61 26.39 -1.55
C TRP A 130 -1.08 24.96 -1.21
N LEU A 131 -1.51 24.15 -2.19
CA LEU A 131 -1.84 22.74 -1.99
C LEU A 131 -0.60 21.95 -1.58
N LEU A 132 0.53 22.13 -2.29
CA LEU A 132 1.78 21.43 -1.96
C LEU A 132 2.28 21.79 -0.56
N PHE A 133 2.18 23.06 -0.18
CA PHE A 133 2.54 23.51 1.17
C PHE A 133 1.66 22.87 2.24
N ILE A 134 0.33 22.85 2.04
CA ILE A 134 -0.60 22.21 2.99
C ILE A 134 -0.30 20.71 3.10
N MET A 135 -0.10 20.01 1.97
CA MET A 135 0.22 18.58 1.97
C MET A 135 1.52 18.28 2.71
N GLY A 136 2.56 19.10 2.47
CA GLY A 136 3.83 18.98 3.17
C GLY A 136 3.70 19.22 4.68
N LEU A 137 2.99 20.28 5.07
CA LEU A 137 2.73 20.61 6.47
C LEU A 137 1.93 19.50 7.17
N LEU A 138 0.89 18.99 6.52
CA LEU A 138 0.07 17.90 7.04
C LEU A 138 0.91 16.63 7.23
N SER A 139 1.76 16.29 6.26
CA SER A 139 2.68 15.14 6.34
C SER A 139 3.64 15.26 7.53
N VAL A 140 4.21 16.45 7.77
CA VAL A 140 5.11 16.69 8.91
C VAL A 140 4.35 16.55 10.24
N ILE A 141 3.15 17.12 10.34
CA ILE A 141 2.32 17.01 11.56
C ILE A 141 1.99 15.54 11.83
N PHE A 142 1.53 14.80 10.82
CA PHE A 142 1.24 13.37 10.96
C PHE A 142 2.47 12.58 11.38
N ALA A 143 3.63 12.83 10.77
CA ALA A 143 4.87 12.17 11.12
C ALA A 143 5.24 12.40 12.59
N ILE A 144 5.17 13.65 13.08
CA ILE A 144 5.47 13.98 14.47
C ILE A 144 4.49 13.28 15.42
N LEU A 145 3.18 13.31 15.11
CA LEU A 145 2.17 12.64 15.93
C LEU A 145 2.42 11.13 16.05
N ILE A 146 2.80 10.49 14.95
CA ILE A 146 3.14 9.05 14.95
C ILE A 146 4.40 8.78 15.77
N MET A 147 5.42 9.65 15.68
CA MET A 147 6.64 9.50 16.47
C MET A 147 6.39 9.62 17.98
N VAL A 148 5.45 10.49 18.39
CA VAL A 148 5.07 10.65 19.81
C VAL A 148 4.22 9.47 20.29
N TYR A 149 3.29 9.00 19.46
CA TYR A 149 2.36 7.92 19.80
C TYR A 149 2.42 6.78 18.76
N PRO A 150 3.47 5.94 18.78
CA PRO A 150 3.71 4.99 17.69
C PRO A 150 2.68 3.85 17.63
N LEU A 151 2.14 3.42 18.77
CA LEU A 151 1.07 2.40 18.82
C LEU A 151 -0.22 2.91 18.19
N ILE A 152 -0.65 4.12 18.56
CA ILE A 152 -1.85 4.75 18.00
C ILE A 152 -1.61 5.08 16.52
N GLY A 153 -0.42 5.60 16.19
CA GLY A 153 -0.01 5.89 14.83
C GLY A 153 -0.08 4.68 13.91
N ALA A 154 0.35 3.50 14.39
CA ALA A 154 0.21 2.26 13.63
C ALA A 154 -1.27 1.89 13.36
N ILE A 155 -2.14 2.02 14.37
CA ILE A 155 -3.57 1.73 14.21
C ILE A 155 -4.23 2.72 13.23
N VAL A 156 -3.86 4.00 13.29
CA VAL A 156 -4.38 5.03 12.38
C VAL A 156 -3.90 4.81 10.95
N LEU A 157 -2.60 4.60 10.76
CA LEU A 157 -2.00 4.36 9.44
C LEU A 157 -2.53 3.07 8.79
N PHE A 158 -2.49 1.96 9.52
CA PHE A 158 -2.75 0.64 8.95
C PHE A 158 -4.23 0.25 8.98
N GLY A 159 -4.98 0.67 10.00
CA GLY A 159 -6.40 0.39 10.11
C GLY A 159 -7.23 1.40 9.32
N PHE A 160 -7.21 2.67 9.72
CA PHE A 160 -8.11 3.66 9.14
C PHE A 160 -7.75 4.04 7.70
N LEU A 161 -6.46 4.31 7.41
CA LEU A 161 -6.05 4.71 6.08
C LEU A 161 -6.34 3.61 5.04
N LEU A 162 -6.05 2.36 5.40
CA LEU A 162 -6.34 1.21 4.56
C LEU A 162 -7.86 1.01 4.39
N GLY A 163 -8.64 1.14 5.48
CA GLY A 163 -10.09 1.08 5.42
C GLY A 163 -10.67 2.12 4.47
N ILE A 164 -10.23 3.38 4.57
CA ILE A 164 -10.66 4.47 3.68
C ILE A 164 -10.31 4.13 2.22
N TYR A 165 -9.10 3.62 1.97
CA TYR A 165 -8.68 3.19 0.64
C TYR A 165 -9.62 2.13 0.06
N PHE A 166 -9.93 1.07 0.82
CA PHE A 166 -10.84 0.01 0.37
C PHE A 166 -12.27 0.50 0.14
N VAL A 167 -12.76 1.43 0.97
CA VAL A 167 -14.08 2.04 0.76
C VAL A 167 -14.12 2.84 -0.54
N ILE A 168 -13.14 3.72 -0.76
CA ILE A 168 -13.05 4.54 -1.99
C ILE A 168 -12.91 3.63 -3.21
N TYR A 169 -12.02 2.64 -3.15
CA TYR A 169 -11.82 1.67 -4.23
C TYR A 169 -13.11 0.88 -4.51
N GLY A 170 -13.83 0.46 -3.48
CA GLY A 170 -15.11 -0.23 -3.60
C GLY A 170 -16.15 0.61 -4.33
N ILE A 171 -16.32 1.88 -3.92
CA ILE A 171 -17.24 2.82 -4.57
C ILE A 171 -16.88 3.02 -6.04
N LEU A 172 -15.60 3.30 -6.33
CA LEU A 172 -15.12 3.51 -7.70
C LEU A 172 -15.32 2.27 -8.58
N SER A 173 -15.05 1.08 -8.04
CA SER A 173 -15.21 -0.18 -8.78
C SER A 173 -16.68 -0.49 -9.09
N ILE A 174 -17.59 -0.19 -8.15
CA ILE A 174 -19.05 -0.30 -8.40
C ILE A 174 -19.48 0.65 -9.52
N ILE A 175 -19.03 1.92 -9.48
CA ILE A 175 -19.33 2.91 -10.53
C ILE A 175 -18.79 2.42 -11.88
N ALA A 176 -17.54 1.95 -11.92
CA ALA A 176 -16.92 1.41 -13.14
C ALA A 176 -17.69 0.19 -13.68
N GLY A 177 -18.14 -0.72 -12.81
CA GLY A 177 -18.95 -1.87 -13.20
C GLY A 177 -20.27 -1.47 -13.85
N PHE A 178 -20.95 -0.45 -13.32
CA PHE A 178 -22.17 0.09 -13.93
C PHE A 178 -21.90 0.86 -15.23
N ALA A 179 -20.81 1.63 -15.30
CA ALA A 179 -20.40 2.31 -16.52
C ALA A 179 -20.11 1.30 -17.65
N LEU A 180 -19.39 0.21 -17.35
CA LEU A 180 -19.13 -0.87 -18.31
C LEU A 180 -20.41 -1.57 -18.78
N ARG A 181 -21.38 -1.77 -17.87
CA ARG A 181 -22.70 -2.32 -18.24
C ARG A 181 -23.44 -1.40 -19.22
N SER A 182 -23.35 -0.09 -19.04
CA SER A 182 -23.98 0.89 -19.94
C SER A 182 -23.38 0.82 -21.35
N ILE A 183 -22.05 0.84 -21.45
CA ILE A 183 -21.33 0.77 -22.73
C ILE A 183 -21.61 -0.57 -23.45
N LYS A 184 -21.59 -1.69 -22.71
CA LYS A 184 -21.92 -3.00 -23.28
C LYS A 184 -23.33 -3.04 -23.89
N ASN A 185 -24.30 -2.41 -23.23
CA ASN A 185 -25.68 -2.34 -23.72
C ASN A 185 -25.84 -1.49 -24.98
N GLU A 186 -25.01 -0.46 -25.19
CA GLU A 186 -25.05 0.38 -26.39
C GLU A 186 -24.38 -0.31 -27.60
N TYR A 187 -23.22 -0.95 -27.40
CA TYR A 187 -22.39 -1.45 -28.50
C TYR A 187 -22.63 -2.92 -28.87
N CYS A 188 -22.99 -3.79 -27.91
CA CYS A 188 -23.19 -5.23 -28.17
C CYS A 188 -24.66 -5.58 -28.45
N LYS A 189 -25.58 -4.61 -28.33
CA LYS A 189 -27.02 -4.80 -28.55
C LYS A 189 -27.50 -4.29 -29.92
N ALA A 190 -26.57 -3.93 -30.80
CA ALA A 190 -26.79 -3.52 -32.20
C ALA A 190 -26.35 -4.62 -33.17
#